data_AF-A0A3D2EPU9-F1
#
_entry.id   AF-A0A3D2EPU9-F1
#
_cell.length_a   1.000
_cell.length_b   1.000
_cell.length_c   1.000
_cell.angle_alpha   90.00
_cell.angle_beta   90.00
_cell.angle_gamma   90.00
#
_symmetry.space_group_name_H-M   'P 1'
#
loop_
_entity.id
_entity.type
_entity.pdbx_description
1 polymer ?
#
loop_
_entity_poly.entity_id
_entity_poly.type
_entity_poly.pdbx_seq_one_letter_code
_entity_poly.pdbx_strand_id
1 'polypeptide(L)'
;MQANPQLRALNRFGLGARPGESRSVDPRSWLRSQIKPAAALLTGSDLPSAQSLIETIMENRARDDKTAARKDLRQFGRQTFGFEAGAALGQAMTTDAPFAERLARFWSNHLAGSTAG
;
A
#
# COMPACT_ATOMS: atom_id res chain seq x y z
N MET A 1 -10.40 -33.32 -4.11
CA MET A 1 -10.53 -32.04 -3.38
C MET A 1 -11.24 -31.04 -4.29
N GLN A 2 -12.54 -30.80 -4.13
CA GLN A 2 -13.27 -29.83 -4.98
C GLN A 2 -12.74 -28.40 -4.71
N ALA A 3 -12.45 -27.66 -5.77
CA ALA A 3 -12.03 -26.26 -5.65
C ALA A 3 -13.22 -25.41 -5.22
N ASN A 4 -13.18 -24.82 -4.02
CA ASN A 4 -14.15 -23.83 -3.58
C ASN A 4 -13.80 -22.46 -4.21
N PRO A 5 -14.58 -21.98 -5.20
CA PRO A 5 -14.22 -20.77 -5.94
C PRO A 5 -14.37 -19.50 -5.10
N GLN A 6 -15.23 -19.48 -4.08
CA GLN A 6 -15.37 -18.36 -3.12
C GLN A 6 -14.10 -18.18 -2.30
N LEU A 7 -13.57 -19.28 -1.74
CA LEU A 7 -12.32 -19.25 -0.99
C LEU A 7 -11.12 -18.89 -1.88
N ARG A 8 -11.14 -19.29 -3.17
CA ARG A 8 -10.11 -18.85 -4.12
C ARG A 8 -10.18 -17.34 -4.37
N ALA A 9 -11.37 -16.79 -4.63
CA ALA A 9 -11.54 -15.34 -4.81
C ALA A 9 -11.01 -14.57 -3.58
N LEU A 10 -11.45 -14.93 -2.38
CA LEU A 10 -11.10 -14.20 -1.17
C LEU A 10 -9.63 -14.36 -0.76
N ASN A 11 -9.07 -15.56 -0.83
CA ASN A 11 -7.72 -15.82 -0.31
C ASN A 11 -6.61 -15.67 -1.35
N ARG A 12 -6.90 -15.93 -2.64
CA ARG A 12 -5.87 -15.87 -3.70
C ARG A 12 -5.88 -14.53 -4.41
N PHE A 13 -7.06 -13.94 -4.62
CA PHE A 13 -7.19 -12.64 -5.26
C PHE A 13 -7.42 -11.50 -4.25
N GLY A 14 -8.14 -11.74 -3.16
CA GLY A 14 -8.27 -10.78 -2.06
C GLY A 14 -7.12 -10.85 -1.04
N LEU A 15 -7.34 -10.20 0.11
CA LEU A 15 -6.41 -10.14 1.24
C LEU A 15 -6.69 -11.23 2.29
N GLY A 16 -7.56 -12.19 1.99
CA GLY A 16 -8.04 -13.21 2.92
C GLY A 16 -9.53 -13.03 3.24
N ALA A 17 -10.24 -14.16 3.40
CA ALA A 17 -11.65 -14.15 3.76
C ALA A 17 -11.86 -13.67 5.21
N ARG A 18 -12.71 -12.64 5.39
CA ARG A 18 -13.21 -12.25 6.72
C ARG A 18 -14.17 -13.32 7.26
N PRO A 19 -14.34 -13.43 8.60
CA PRO A 19 -15.30 -14.37 9.19
C PRO A 19 -16.71 -14.20 8.57
N GLY A 20 -17.24 -15.28 8.00
CA GLY A 20 -18.57 -15.31 7.38
C GLY A 20 -18.65 -14.85 5.91
N GLU A 21 -17.62 -14.18 5.38
CA GLU A 21 -17.63 -13.57 4.04
C GLU A 21 -17.71 -14.61 2.91
N SER A 22 -17.13 -15.80 3.11
CA SER A 22 -17.06 -16.84 2.08
C SER A 22 -18.41 -17.44 1.69
N ARG A 23 -19.46 -17.23 2.49
CA ARG A 23 -20.81 -17.76 2.25
C ARG A 23 -21.65 -16.88 1.32
N SER A 24 -21.30 -15.60 1.17
CA SER A 24 -22.14 -14.59 0.49
C SER A 24 -21.59 -14.11 -0.86
N VAL A 25 -20.38 -14.53 -1.23
CA VAL A 25 -19.68 -13.99 -2.40
C VAL A 25 -19.96 -14.80 -3.67
N ASP A 26 -20.45 -14.14 -4.72
CA ASP A 26 -20.30 -14.62 -6.10
C ASP A 26 -18.89 -14.26 -6.61
N PRO A 27 -17.99 -15.23 -6.81
CA PRO A 27 -16.57 -14.98 -7.07
C PRO A 27 -16.30 -14.06 -8.26
N ARG A 28 -17.02 -14.27 -9.37
CA ARG A 28 -16.75 -13.54 -10.63
C ARG A 28 -17.27 -12.11 -10.56
N SER A 29 -18.48 -11.91 -10.05
CA SER A 29 -19.04 -10.57 -9.85
C SER A 29 -18.21 -9.77 -8.84
N TRP A 30 -17.82 -10.42 -7.72
CA TRP A 30 -17.01 -9.80 -6.68
C TRP A 30 -15.66 -9.28 -7.20
N LEU A 31 -14.94 -10.07 -8.02
CA LEU A 31 -13.69 -9.61 -8.64
C LEU A 31 -13.91 -8.44 -9.60
N ARG A 32 -14.91 -8.53 -10.48
CA ARG A 32 -15.19 -7.48 -11.48
C ARG A 32 -15.57 -6.15 -10.85
N SER A 33 -16.36 -6.19 -9.77
CA SER A 33 -16.82 -4.98 -9.07
C SER A 33 -15.69 -4.11 -8.50
N GLN A 34 -14.49 -4.69 -8.32
CA GLN A 34 -13.32 -4.01 -7.76
C GLN A 34 -12.39 -3.44 -8.84
N ILE A 35 -12.56 -3.81 -10.12
CA ILE A 35 -11.79 -3.24 -11.23
C ILE A 35 -12.44 -1.93 -11.64
N LYS A 36 -12.12 -0.86 -10.90
CA LYS A 36 -12.61 0.49 -11.16
C LYS A 36 -11.53 1.52 -10.79
N PRO A 37 -11.57 2.72 -11.40
CA PRO A 37 -10.70 3.81 -10.98
C PRO A 37 -10.80 4.05 -9.47
N ALA A 38 -9.70 4.48 -8.87
CA ALA A 38 -9.63 4.84 -7.45
C ALA A 38 -9.84 3.71 -6.42
N ALA A 39 -10.07 2.46 -6.82
CA ALA A 39 -10.39 1.37 -5.89
C ALA A 39 -9.30 1.08 -4.84
N ALA A 40 -8.03 1.38 -5.14
CA ALA A 40 -6.88 1.22 -4.24
C ALA A 40 -6.24 2.57 -3.87
N LEU A 41 -6.95 3.68 -4.01
CA LEU A 41 -6.43 4.97 -3.53
C LEU A 41 -6.52 5.01 -2.01
N LEU A 42 -5.41 5.40 -1.39
CA LEU A 42 -5.38 5.73 0.02
C LEU A 42 -6.12 7.06 0.21
N THR A 43 -7.22 7.03 0.94
CA THR A 43 -8.02 8.23 1.25
C THR A 43 -8.01 8.48 2.75
N GLY A 44 -8.01 9.76 3.15
CA GLY A 44 -8.08 10.13 4.57
C GLY A 44 -6.85 9.77 5.40
N SER A 45 -5.66 9.66 4.79
CA SER A 45 -4.42 9.53 5.55
C SER A 45 -3.80 10.91 5.82
N ASP A 46 -3.22 11.07 7.01
CA ASP A 46 -2.45 12.28 7.39
C ASP A 46 -1.03 12.25 6.82
N LEU A 47 -0.84 11.64 5.65
CA LEU A 47 0.48 11.54 5.03
C LEU A 47 0.91 12.91 4.47
N PRO A 48 2.19 13.27 4.61
CA PRO A 48 2.72 14.47 3.97
C PRO A 48 2.53 14.43 2.45
N SER A 49 2.30 15.59 1.85
CA SER A 49 2.28 15.71 0.40
C SER A 49 3.67 15.45 -0.20
N ALA A 50 3.72 14.97 -1.44
CA ALA A 50 4.99 14.80 -2.17
C ALA A 50 5.80 16.11 -2.21
N GLN A 51 5.11 17.25 -2.35
CA GLN A 51 5.71 18.58 -2.30
C GLN A 51 6.46 18.83 -0.98
N SER A 52 5.79 18.59 0.16
CA SER A 52 6.38 18.78 1.49
C SER A 52 7.57 17.85 1.74
N LEU A 53 7.50 16.61 1.26
CA LEU A 53 8.62 15.66 1.34
C LEU A 53 9.83 16.17 0.52
N ILE A 54 9.61 16.68 -0.69
CA ILE A 54 10.66 17.22 -1.55
C ILE A 54 11.30 18.45 -0.90
N GLU A 55 10.51 19.38 -0.38
CA GLU A 55 10.99 20.58 0.32
C GLU A 55 11.91 20.21 1.48
N THR A 56 11.46 19.29 2.35
CA THR A 56 12.26 18.79 3.48
C THR A 56 13.59 18.17 3.03
N ILE A 57 13.58 17.45 1.90
CA ILE A 57 14.79 16.84 1.33
C ILE A 57 15.74 17.92 0.79
N MET A 58 15.23 18.94 0.10
CA MET A 58 16.02 20.03 -0.47
C MET A 58 16.65 20.90 0.63
N GLU A 59 15.88 21.26 1.65
CA GLU A 59 16.36 22.03 2.81
C GLU A 59 17.50 21.32 3.53
N ASN A 60 17.36 20.01 3.78
CA ASN A 60 18.44 19.25 4.41
C ASN A 60 19.69 19.17 3.54
N ARG A 61 19.56 19.06 2.21
CA ARG A 61 20.70 19.02 1.29
C ARG A 61 21.45 20.35 1.21
N ALA A 62 20.76 21.48 1.46
CA ALA A 62 21.35 22.81 1.42
C ALA A 62 22.25 23.13 2.64
N ARG A 63 22.10 22.40 3.76
CA ARG A 63 22.89 22.62 4.99
C ARG A 63 24.41 22.45 4.79
N ASP A 64 25.21 23.26 5.47
CA ASP A 64 26.67 23.21 5.41
C ASP A 64 27.24 21.93 6.05
N ASP A 65 26.71 21.53 7.21
CA ASP A 65 27.08 20.26 7.85
C ASP A 65 26.44 19.07 7.10
N LYS A 66 27.19 18.55 6.12
CA LYS A 66 26.77 17.41 5.31
C LYS A 66 26.65 16.11 6.12
N THR A 67 27.32 15.98 7.26
CA THR A 67 27.26 14.77 8.08
C THR A 67 25.96 14.74 8.88
N ALA A 68 25.64 15.85 9.55
CA ALA A 68 24.35 16.02 10.23
C ALA A 68 23.18 15.91 9.24
N ALA A 69 23.24 16.60 8.11
CA ALA A 69 22.21 16.55 7.07
C ALA A 69 21.90 15.13 6.57
N ARG A 70 22.94 14.31 6.34
CA ARG A 70 22.76 12.90 5.92
C ARG A 70 22.10 12.06 7.03
N LYS A 71 22.47 12.28 8.29
CA LYS A 71 21.87 11.57 9.43
C LYS A 71 20.39 11.92 9.57
N ASP A 72 20.06 13.21 9.48
CA ASP A 72 18.69 13.72 9.57
C ASP A 72 17.82 13.20 8.42
N LEU A 73 18.33 13.22 7.18
CA LEU A 73 17.63 12.64 6.02
C LEU A 73 17.35 11.15 6.18
N ARG A 74 18.31 10.38 6.72
CA ARG A 74 18.10 8.95 7.00
C ARG A 74 17.05 8.73 8.07
N GLN A 75 17.03 9.56 9.12
CA GLN A 75 16.01 9.48 10.16
C GLN A 75 14.63 9.86 9.62
N PHE A 76 14.53 10.97 8.89
CA PHE A 76 13.33 11.42 8.22
C PHE A 76 12.77 10.33 7.29
N GLY A 77 13.61 9.78 6.40
CA GLY A 77 13.19 8.71 5.49
C GLY A 77 12.65 7.48 6.21
N ARG A 78 13.26 7.05 7.32
CA ARG A 78 12.74 5.94 8.14
C ARG A 78 11.39 6.25 8.77
N GLN A 79 11.21 7.47 9.28
CA GLN A 79 9.95 7.90 9.89
C GLN A 79 8.83 7.99 8.86
N THR A 80 9.08 8.66 7.72
CA THR A 80 8.13 8.77 6.61
C THR A 80 7.72 7.39 6.10
N PHE A 81 8.69 6.49 5.87
CA PHE A 81 8.38 5.11 5.47
C PHE A 81 7.50 4.39 6.50
N GLY A 82 7.78 4.56 7.79
CA GLY A 82 6.96 3.99 8.86
C GLY A 82 5.51 4.47 8.83
N PHE A 83 5.30 5.77 8.61
CA PHE A 83 3.95 6.35 8.49
C PHE A 83 3.22 5.84 7.25
N GLU A 84 3.88 5.83 6.08
CA GLU A 84 3.32 5.32 4.83
C GLU A 84 2.96 3.84 4.93
N ALA A 85 3.86 3.02 5.48
CA ALA A 85 3.61 1.60 5.69
C ALA A 85 2.44 1.36 6.66
N GLY A 86 2.35 2.14 7.74
CA GLY A 86 1.23 2.10 8.68
C GLY A 86 -0.11 2.44 8.03
N ALA A 87 -0.17 3.51 7.25
CA ALA A 87 -1.38 3.93 6.54
C ALA A 87 -1.80 2.88 5.49
N ALA A 88 -0.84 2.33 4.73
CA ALA A 88 -1.10 1.30 3.74
C ALA A 88 -1.57 -0.03 4.37
N LEU A 89 -1.06 -0.37 5.56
CA LEU A 89 -1.52 -1.53 6.33
C LEU A 89 -2.93 -1.29 6.90
N GLY A 90 -3.20 -0.11 7.44
CA GLY A 90 -4.54 0.26 7.91
C GLY A 90 -5.58 0.12 6.81
N GLN A 91 -5.30 0.65 5.62
CA GLN A 91 -6.15 0.50 4.43
C GLN A 91 -6.33 -0.97 4.02
N ALA A 92 -5.28 -1.79 4.13
CA ALA A 92 -5.35 -3.22 3.85
C ALA A 92 -6.41 -3.94 4.68
N MET A 93 -6.54 -3.54 5.94
CA MET A 93 -7.40 -4.21 6.91
C MET A 93 -8.86 -3.83 6.71
N THR A 94 -9.12 -2.57 6.32
CA THR A 94 -10.48 -2.01 6.30
C THR A 94 -11.07 -1.88 4.90
N THR A 95 -10.27 -1.92 3.83
CA THR A 95 -10.77 -1.72 2.46
C THR A 95 -11.90 -2.68 2.08
N ASP A 96 -12.87 -2.16 1.32
CA ASP A 96 -13.92 -2.94 0.66
C ASP A 96 -13.52 -3.40 -0.75
N ALA A 97 -12.30 -3.06 -1.20
CA ALA A 97 -11.74 -3.47 -2.48
C ALA A 97 -10.41 -4.25 -2.34
N PRO A 98 -10.37 -5.36 -1.57
CA PRO A 98 -9.13 -6.09 -1.27
C PRO A 98 -8.44 -6.71 -2.50
N PHE A 99 -9.17 -7.01 -3.58
CA PHE A 99 -8.57 -7.46 -4.85
C PHE A 99 -7.84 -6.34 -5.57
N ALA A 100 -8.44 -5.15 -5.68
CA ALA A 100 -7.79 -3.99 -6.28
C ALA A 100 -6.53 -3.62 -5.48
N GLU A 101 -6.63 -3.67 -4.16
CA GLU A 101 -5.52 -3.44 -3.25
C GLU A 101 -4.38 -4.47 -3.42
N ARG A 102 -4.70 -5.76 -3.57
CA ARG A 102 -3.68 -6.78 -3.89
C ARG A 102 -3.00 -6.50 -5.23
N LEU A 103 -3.74 -6.11 -6.26
CA LEU A 103 -3.16 -5.76 -7.55
C LEU A 103 -2.21 -4.56 -7.46
N ALA A 104 -2.62 -3.51 -6.74
CA ALA A 104 -1.78 -2.35 -6.49
C ALA A 104 -0.46 -2.77 -5.83
N ARG A 105 -0.50 -3.53 -4.73
CA ARG A 105 0.71 -4.03 -4.05
C ARG A 105 1.58 -4.92 -4.93
N PHE A 106 0.96 -5.81 -5.73
CA PHE A 106 1.70 -6.68 -6.64
C PHE A 106 2.52 -5.85 -7.63
N TRP A 107 1.89 -4.87 -8.29
CA TRP A 107 2.58 -4.01 -9.24
C TRP A 107 3.56 -3.05 -8.57
N SER A 108 3.25 -2.50 -7.39
CA SER A 108 4.19 -1.68 -6.63
C SER A 108 5.47 -2.46 -6.29
N ASN A 109 5.34 -3.72 -5.86
CA ASN A 109 6.50 -4.56 -5.58
C ASN A 109 7.24 -4.99 -6.85
N HIS A 110 6.50 -5.29 -7.93
CA HIS A 110 7.11 -5.73 -9.20
C HIS A 110 7.84 -4.59 -9.93
N LEU A 111 7.32 -3.36 -9.83
CA LEU A 111 7.92 -2.17 -10.42
C LEU A 111 9.01 -1.55 -9.53
N ALA A 112 9.06 -1.93 -8.25
CA ALA A 112 10.16 -1.56 -7.38
C ALA A 112 11.40 -2.40 -7.73
N GLY A 113 12.43 -1.75 -8.28
CA GLY A 113 13.76 -2.35 -8.37
C GLY A 113 14.38 -2.48 -6.97
N SER A 114 14.97 -3.63 -6.65
CA SER A 114 15.85 -3.74 -5.48
C SER A 114 17.10 -2.89 -5.73
N THR A 115 17.29 -1.82 -4.96
CA THR A 115 18.56 -1.06 -4.95
C THR A 115 19.63 -1.75 -4.10
N ALA A 116 19.67 -3.08 -4.13
CA ALA A 116 20.77 -3.85 -3.55
C ALA A 116 21.89 -3.90 -4.60
N GLY A 117 22.76 -2.89 -4.57
CA GLY A 117 23.97 -2.77 -5.40
C GLY A 117 24.84 -1.65 -4.86
#